data_AF-A0A9D9HMI3-F1
#
_entry.id   AF-A0A9D9HMI3-F1
#
_cell.length_a   1.000
_cell.length_b   1.000
_cell.length_c   1.000
_cell.angle_alpha   90.00
_cell.angle_beta   90.00
_cell.angle_gamma   90.00
#
_symmetry.space_group_name_H-M   'P 1'
#
loop_
_entity.id
_entity.type
_entity.pdbx_description
1 polymer ?
#
loop_
_entity_poly.entity_id
_entity_poly.type
_entity_poly.pdbx_seq_one_letter_code
_entity_poly.pdbx_strand_id
1 'polypeptide(L)'
;MADRMTKEQRHLCMSHIRGKDTRPEIAVRKGLFAAGFRYRLNVRSLPGTPDIVLRKYHTVVFVNGCFWHGHEGCRYYVLPKTNSSFWAAKIERNRRRDSAVQARLQALGWRVIVLWECELNTAQKLRATLESLFGRIRANRDEYLSEVQARKLAREQRQQESSQAKAWAESIDREVASRYSIPWRIRALALSDSCSDPCPDPCSDFCSDPCSCSDSCSDSDPD
;
A
#
# COMPACT_ATOMS: atom_id res chain seq x y z
N MET A 1 -16.82 34.74 -1.93
CA MET A 1 -16.80 35.90 -2.86
C MET A 1 -17.87 35.68 -3.91
N ALA A 2 -18.59 36.73 -4.35
CA ALA A 2 -19.47 36.63 -5.52
C ALA A 2 -18.62 36.39 -6.79
N ASP A 3 -19.18 35.72 -7.79
CA ASP A 3 -18.47 35.51 -9.05
C ASP A 3 -18.13 36.84 -9.72
N ARG A 4 -16.85 37.03 -10.05
CA ARG A 4 -16.38 38.24 -10.74
C ARG A 4 -16.39 38.09 -12.26
N MET A 5 -16.66 36.88 -12.76
CA MET A 5 -16.66 36.55 -14.18
C MET A 5 -18.09 36.46 -14.70
N THR A 6 -18.30 36.78 -15.98
CA THR A 6 -19.54 36.45 -16.67
C THR A 6 -19.67 34.93 -16.84
N LYS A 7 -20.89 34.44 -17.12
CA LYS A 7 -21.14 33.00 -17.32
C LYS A 7 -20.26 32.41 -18.43
N GLU A 8 -20.06 33.17 -19.52
CA GLU A 8 -19.21 32.78 -20.65
C GLU A 8 -17.72 32.75 -20.27
N GLN A 9 -17.24 33.77 -19.56
CA GLN A 9 -15.88 33.82 -19.05
C GLN A 9 -15.59 32.67 -18.07
N ARG A 10 -16.54 32.34 -17.19
CA ARG A 10 -16.43 31.19 -16.28
C ARG A 10 -16.42 29.88 -17.05
N HIS A 11 -17.28 29.72 -18.05
CA HIS A 11 -17.29 28.53 -18.89
C HIS A 11 -15.95 28.31 -19.60
N LEU A 12 -15.40 29.36 -20.20
CA LEU A 12 -14.07 29.34 -20.83
C LEU A 12 -12.98 29.02 -19.80
N CYS A 13 -12.99 29.68 -18.64
CA CYS A 13 -12.03 29.42 -17.57
C CYS A 13 -12.04 27.95 -17.15
N MET A 14 -13.23 27.39 -16.88
CA MET A 14 -13.41 25.99 -16.51
C MET A 14 -12.94 25.02 -17.61
N SER A 15 -13.15 25.35 -18.89
CA SER A 15 -12.67 24.53 -20.01
C SER A 15 -11.14 24.48 -20.15
N HIS A 16 -10.43 25.50 -19.64
CA HIS A 16 -8.97 25.54 -19.64
C HIS A 16 -8.33 24.81 -18.46
N ILE A 17 -9.12 24.36 -17.47
CA ILE A 17 -8.62 23.60 -16.33
C ILE A 17 -8.29 22.19 -16.79
N ARG A 18 -7.00 21.93 -16.98
CA ARG A 18 -6.49 20.62 -17.38
C ARG A 18 -6.44 19.69 -16.16
N GLY A 19 -6.83 18.43 -16.37
CA GLY A 19 -6.72 17.38 -15.35
C GLY A 19 -5.36 16.69 -15.27
N LYS A 20 -4.37 17.12 -16.07
CA LYS A 20 -3.02 16.58 -16.10
C LYS A 20 -2.04 17.65 -16.57
N ASP A 21 -0.76 17.46 -16.25
CA ASP A 21 0.33 18.35 -16.67
C ASP A 21 0.12 19.78 -16.18
N THR A 22 -0.38 19.93 -14.96
CA THR A 22 -0.56 21.25 -14.35
C THR A 22 0.79 21.91 -14.09
N ARG A 23 0.80 23.24 -13.95
CA ARG A 23 2.01 24.01 -13.63
C ARG A 23 2.76 23.49 -12.38
N PRO A 24 2.10 23.22 -11.24
CA PRO A 24 2.78 22.65 -10.07
C PRO A 24 3.35 21.25 -10.33
N GLU A 25 2.63 20.38 -11.05
CA GLU A 25 3.16 19.06 -11.45
C GLU A 25 4.42 19.18 -12.30
N ILE A 26 4.42 20.05 -13.31
CA ILE A 26 5.61 20.30 -14.15
C ILE A 26 6.80 20.77 -13.31
N ALA A 27 6.57 21.65 -12.33
CA ALA A 27 7.63 22.15 -11.47
C ALA A 27 8.27 21.04 -10.62
N VAL A 28 7.45 20.18 -10.01
CA VAL A 28 7.93 19.03 -9.23
C VAL A 28 8.68 18.02 -10.12
N ARG A 29 8.15 17.75 -11.32
CA ARG A 29 8.77 16.85 -12.30
C ARG A 29 10.16 17.30 -12.73
N LYS A 30 10.32 18.60 -13.00
CA LYS A 30 11.63 19.19 -13.33
C LYS A 30 12.59 19.08 -12.16
N GLY A 31 12.13 19.37 -10.95
CA GLY A 31 12.93 19.24 -9.73
C GLY A 31 13.42 17.81 -9.49
N LEU A 32 12.52 16.82 -9.58
CA LEU A 32 12.86 15.40 -9.42
C LEU A 32 13.87 14.92 -10.48
N PHE A 33 13.67 15.33 -11.73
CA PHE A 33 14.59 14.96 -12.81
C PHE A 33 15.98 15.57 -12.63
N ALA A 34 16.04 16.85 -12.24
CA ALA A 34 17.31 17.53 -11.96
C ALA A 34 18.07 16.89 -10.79
N ALA A 35 17.36 16.35 -9.80
CA ALA A 35 17.94 15.60 -8.68
C ALA A 35 18.27 14.13 -9.02
N GLY A 36 18.07 13.69 -10.28
CA GLY A 36 18.42 12.35 -10.74
C GLY A 36 17.39 11.24 -10.44
N PHE A 37 16.21 11.59 -9.92
CA PHE A 37 15.16 10.60 -9.66
C PHE A 37 14.47 10.18 -10.96
N ARG A 38 14.34 8.87 -11.15
CA ARG A 38 13.57 8.29 -12.27
C ARG A 38 12.16 7.94 -11.79
N TYR A 39 11.16 8.52 -12.44
CA TYR A 39 9.75 8.34 -12.11
C TYR A 39 8.94 7.90 -13.33
N ARG A 40 7.77 7.32 -13.07
CA ARG A 40 6.70 7.12 -14.05
C ARG A 40 5.55 8.06 -13.75
N LEU A 41 4.80 8.42 -14.78
CA LEU A 41 3.66 9.33 -14.68
C LEU A 41 2.36 8.59 -14.92
N ASN A 42 1.29 9.04 -14.27
CA ASN A 42 -0.10 8.62 -14.55
C ASN A 42 -0.27 7.09 -14.61
N VAL A 43 0.24 6.40 -13.59
CA VAL A 43 0.25 4.94 -13.56
C VAL A 43 -1.15 4.42 -13.22
N ARG A 44 -1.90 4.01 -14.25
CA ARG A 44 -3.28 3.52 -14.11
C ARG A 44 -3.41 2.17 -13.38
N SER A 45 -2.32 1.42 -13.28
CA SER A 45 -2.31 0.14 -12.55
C SER A 45 -2.38 0.34 -11.03
N LEU A 46 -2.15 1.55 -10.53
CA LEU A 46 -2.24 1.87 -9.12
C LEU A 46 -3.57 2.57 -8.80
N PRO A 47 -4.16 2.31 -7.63
CA PRO A 47 -5.40 2.95 -7.23
C PRO A 47 -5.24 4.46 -7.21
N GLY A 48 -6.20 5.19 -7.78
CA GLY A 48 -6.22 6.65 -7.83
C GLY A 48 -5.31 7.29 -8.89
N THR A 49 -4.63 6.50 -9.74
CA THR A 49 -3.74 7.01 -10.82
C THR A 49 -2.79 8.11 -10.31
N PRO A 50 -1.82 7.76 -9.45
CA PRO A 50 -0.88 8.73 -8.89
C PRO A 50 -0.12 9.50 -9.98
N ASP A 51 0.10 10.79 -9.73
CA ASP A 51 0.76 11.69 -10.67
C ASP A 51 2.20 11.24 -10.95
N ILE A 52 2.93 10.91 -9.88
CA ILE A 52 4.35 10.54 -9.95
C ILE A 52 4.58 9.28 -9.12
N VAL A 53 5.17 8.27 -9.75
CA VAL A 53 5.50 6.98 -9.12
C VAL A 53 6.99 6.72 -9.19
N LEU A 54 7.60 6.52 -8.02
CA LEU A 54 9.02 6.22 -7.83
C LEU A 54 9.18 4.76 -7.40
N ARG A 55 9.10 3.82 -8.36
CA ARG A 55 9.13 2.37 -8.09
C ARG A 55 10.35 1.93 -7.28
N LYS A 56 11.53 2.47 -7.58
CA LYS A 56 12.80 2.15 -6.88
C LYS A 56 12.76 2.53 -5.39
N TYR A 57 11.99 3.54 -5.03
CA TYR A 57 11.92 4.09 -3.68
C TYR A 57 10.60 3.74 -2.99
N HIS A 58 9.81 2.85 -3.58
CA HIS A 58 8.48 2.45 -3.11
C HIS A 58 7.58 3.63 -2.71
N THR A 59 7.71 4.76 -3.42
CA THR A 59 7.07 6.03 -3.06
C THR A 59 6.17 6.51 -4.19
N VAL A 60 5.00 6.99 -3.84
CA VAL A 60 4.06 7.66 -4.73
C VAL A 60 3.84 9.10 -4.27
N VAL A 61 3.81 10.02 -5.23
CA VAL A 61 3.64 11.45 -4.96
C VAL A 61 2.38 11.94 -5.67
N PHE A 62 1.50 12.57 -4.89
CA PHE A 62 0.32 13.27 -5.38
C PHE A 62 0.56 14.78 -5.32
N VAL A 63 0.20 15.50 -6.38
CA VAL A 63 0.26 16.97 -6.44
C VAL A 63 -1.17 17.50 -6.42
N ASN A 64 -1.65 17.81 -5.22
CA ASN A 64 -3.03 18.22 -5.01
C ASN A 64 -3.20 19.73 -5.17
N GLY A 65 -4.19 20.12 -5.98
CA GLY A 65 -4.68 21.49 -6.01
C GLY A 65 -5.41 21.85 -4.72
N CYS A 66 -5.05 22.98 -4.09
CA CYS A 66 -5.61 23.38 -2.79
C CYS A 66 -7.13 23.50 -2.80
N PHE A 67 -7.70 23.99 -3.91
CA PHE A 67 -9.14 24.19 -4.06
C PHE A 67 -9.91 22.87 -4.22
N TRP A 68 -9.42 21.96 -5.08
CA TRP A 68 -10.15 20.74 -5.49
C TRP A 68 -10.17 19.64 -4.43
N HIS A 69 -9.15 19.60 -3.60
CA HIS A 69 -8.98 18.61 -2.53
C HIS A 69 -9.22 19.19 -1.14
N GLY A 70 -9.54 20.48 -1.04
CA GLY A 70 -9.95 21.12 0.22
C GLY A 70 -8.84 21.22 1.25
N HIS A 71 -7.75 21.93 0.93
CA HIS A 71 -6.64 22.12 1.86
C HIS A 71 -7.06 22.97 3.07
N GLU A 72 -7.07 22.36 4.25
CA GLU A 72 -7.38 23.04 5.52
C GLU A 72 -6.31 24.07 5.89
N GLY A 73 -6.73 25.22 6.44
CA GLY A 73 -5.81 26.30 6.83
C GLY A 73 -5.14 27.06 5.67
N CYS A 74 -5.50 26.76 4.41
CA CYS A 74 -4.90 27.38 3.24
C CYS A 74 -5.66 28.63 2.78
N ARG A 75 -4.96 29.74 2.55
CA ARG A 75 -5.53 30.99 1.99
C ARG A 75 -6.16 30.79 0.60
N TYR A 76 -5.68 29.83 -0.17
CA TYR A 76 -6.17 29.54 -1.52
C TYR A 76 -7.42 28.65 -1.52
N TYR A 77 -7.75 28.04 -0.39
CA TYR A 77 -8.99 27.30 -0.24
C TYR A 77 -10.10 28.25 0.23
N VAL A 78 -10.93 28.68 -0.71
CA VAL A 78 -12.09 29.52 -0.43
C VAL A 78 -13.32 28.91 -1.10
N LEU A 79 -14.30 28.51 -0.29
CA LEU A 79 -15.58 28.03 -0.80
C LEU A 79 -16.30 29.16 -1.56
N PRO A 80 -16.75 28.91 -2.81
CA PRO A 80 -17.52 29.89 -3.56
C PRO A 80 -18.85 30.15 -2.83
N LYS A 81 -19.30 31.41 -2.79
CA LYS A 81 -20.63 31.74 -2.25
C LYS A 81 -21.76 31.24 -3.17
N THR A 82 -21.49 31.14 -4.47
CA THR A 82 -22.39 30.58 -5.47
C THR A 82 -22.31 29.05 -5.46
N ASN A 83 -23.47 28.36 -5.40
CA ASN A 83 -23.55 26.89 -5.36
C ASN A 83 -22.70 26.24 -4.24
N SER A 84 -22.67 26.87 -3.08
CA SER A 84 -21.83 26.45 -1.94
C SER A 84 -22.10 25.00 -1.51
N SER A 85 -23.37 24.58 -1.46
CA SER A 85 -23.77 23.21 -1.12
C SER A 85 -23.20 22.17 -2.10
N PHE A 86 -23.28 22.46 -3.40
CA PHE A 86 -22.70 21.61 -4.44
C PHE A 86 -21.18 21.50 -4.31
N TRP A 87 -20.50 22.64 -4.12
CA TRP A 87 -19.03 22.66 -4.00
C TRP A 87 -18.56 21.95 -2.73
N ALA A 88 -19.20 22.19 -1.59
CA ALA A 88 -18.90 21.51 -0.34
C ALA A 88 -19.06 19.98 -0.48
N ALA A 89 -20.18 19.52 -1.03
CA ALA A 89 -20.40 18.09 -1.27
C ALA A 89 -19.39 17.48 -2.26
N LYS A 90 -18.99 18.23 -3.30
CA LYS A 90 -18.00 17.78 -4.28
C LYS A 90 -16.61 17.66 -3.68
N ILE A 91 -16.18 18.64 -2.90
CA ILE A 91 -14.88 18.64 -2.21
C ILE A 91 -14.83 17.51 -1.18
N GLU A 92 -15.89 17.34 -0.40
CA GLU A 92 -15.99 16.25 0.57
C GLU A 92 -15.89 14.87 -0.09
N ARG A 93 -16.59 14.68 -1.22
CA ARG A 93 -16.47 13.45 -2.01
C ARG A 93 -15.04 13.22 -2.51
N ASN A 94 -14.34 14.27 -2.92
CA ASN A 94 -12.95 14.17 -3.34
C ASN A 94 -12.04 13.77 -2.17
N ARG A 95 -12.16 14.43 -1.02
CA ARG A 95 -11.42 14.09 0.20
C ARG A 95 -11.60 12.63 0.60
N ARG A 96 -12.85 12.14 0.64
CA ARG A 96 -13.14 10.73 0.94
C ARG A 96 -12.49 9.78 -0.06
N ARG A 97 -12.54 10.11 -1.36
CA ARG A 97 -11.88 9.32 -2.41
C ARG A 97 -10.37 9.29 -2.21
N ASP A 98 -9.76 10.43 -1.91
CA ASP A 98 -8.33 10.55 -1.70
C ASP A 98 -7.88 9.74 -0.49
N SER A 99 -8.59 9.83 0.64
CA SER A 99 -8.31 9.02 1.83
C SER A 99 -8.41 7.52 1.53
N ALA A 100 -9.44 7.08 0.80
CA ALA A 100 -9.58 5.68 0.40
C ALA A 100 -8.46 5.21 -0.55
N VAL A 101 -8.03 6.08 -1.47
CA VAL A 101 -6.90 5.81 -2.36
C VAL A 101 -5.59 5.69 -1.57
N GLN A 102 -5.34 6.62 -0.65
CA GLN A 102 -4.14 6.62 0.19
C GLN A 102 -4.07 5.35 1.05
N ALA A 103 -5.18 4.97 1.69
CA ALA A 103 -5.25 3.75 2.48
C ALA A 103 -4.95 2.50 1.65
N ARG A 104 -5.52 2.39 0.44
CA ARG A 104 -5.22 1.26 -0.47
C ARG A 104 -3.75 1.23 -0.91
N LEU A 105 -3.14 2.39 -1.16
CA LEU A 105 -1.72 2.45 -1.53
C LEU A 105 -0.83 2.02 -0.36
N GLN A 106 -1.13 2.46 0.85
CA GLN A 106 -0.43 2.07 2.07
C GLN A 106 -0.57 0.57 2.35
N ALA A 107 -1.76 0.00 2.16
CA ALA A 107 -1.99 -1.45 2.29
C ALA A 107 -1.17 -2.27 1.28
N LEU A 108 -0.97 -1.74 0.07
CA LEU A 108 -0.05 -2.31 -0.94
C LEU A 108 1.44 -2.06 -0.59
N GLY A 109 1.73 -1.45 0.56
CA GLY A 109 3.06 -1.13 1.08
C GLY A 109 3.64 0.20 0.58
N TRP A 110 2.96 0.92 -0.31
CA TRP A 110 3.49 2.15 -0.92
C TRP A 110 3.51 3.29 0.09
N ARG A 111 4.62 4.04 0.12
CA ARG A 111 4.73 5.27 0.89
C ARG A 111 4.11 6.41 0.10
N VAL A 112 3.06 7.03 0.65
CA VAL A 112 2.33 8.10 -0.02
C VAL A 112 2.80 9.47 0.47
N ILE A 113 3.12 10.36 -0.46
CA ILE A 113 3.46 11.75 -0.19
C ILE A 113 2.47 12.64 -0.94
N VAL A 114 1.84 13.57 -0.23
CA VAL A 114 0.96 14.57 -0.82
C VAL A 114 1.67 15.91 -0.78
N LEU A 115 1.74 16.59 -1.92
CA LEU A 115 2.27 17.94 -2.07
C LEU A 115 1.12 18.86 -2.44
N TRP A 116 1.03 20.01 -1.78
CA TRP A 116 -0.02 20.97 -2.05
C TRP A 116 0.45 22.09 -2.96
N GLU A 117 -0.40 22.52 -3.88
CA GLU A 117 -0.10 23.63 -4.80
C GLU A 117 0.39 24.90 -4.09
N CYS A 118 -0.12 25.22 -2.90
CA CYS A 118 0.29 26.40 -2.14
C CYS A 118 1.74 26.35 -1.65
N GLU A 119 2.32 25.16 -1.54
CA GLU A 119 3.72 24.93 -1.20
C GLU A 119 4.63 25.06 -2.43
N LEU A 120 4.06 25.03 -3.63
CA LEU A 120 4.79 25.03 -4.91
C LEU A 120 4.70 26.38 -5.65
N ASN A 121 3.92 27.33 -5.14
CA ASN A 121 3.61 28.58 -5.85
C ASN A 121 4.80 29.55 -5.95
N THR A 122 5.74 29.53 -5.01
CA THR A 122 6.91 30.42 -5.00
C THR A 122 8.19 29.61 -5.14
N ALA A 123 9.18 30.12 -5.88
CA ALA A 123 10.45 29.43 -6.12
C ALA A 123 11.18 29.01 -4.82
N GLN A 124 11.13 29.86 -3.78
CA GLN A 124 11.72 29.54 -2.48
C GLN A 124 11.00 28.37 -1.79
N LYS A 125 9.66 28.40 -1.76
CA LYS A 125 8.85 27.32 -1.17
C LYS A 125 9.03 26.03 -1.95
N LEU A 126 9.00 26.10 -3.28
CA LEU A 126 9.26 24.97 -4.16
C LEU A 126 10.60 24.30 -3.84
N ARG A 127 11.68 25.06 -3.70
CA ARG A 127 13.01 24.52 -3.34
C ARG A 127 12.99 23.84 -1.97
N ALA A 128 12.42 24.48 -0.95
CA ALA A 128 12.33 23.91 0.39
C ALA A 128 11.50 22.61 0.41
N THR A 129 10.35 22.61 -0.26
CA THR A 129 9.48 21.43 -0.40
C THR A 129 10.17 20.31 -1.17
N LEU A 130 10.90 20.62 -2.23
CA LEU A 130 11.67 19.63 -2.99
C LEU A 130 12.80 19.00 -2.15
N GLU A 131 13.53 19.79 -1.37
CA GLU A 131 14.60 19.27 -0.51
C GLU A 131 14.04 18.30 0.55
N SER A 132 12.95 18.69 1.21
CA SER A 132 12.22 17.81 2.14
C SER A 132 11.72 16.55 1.45
N LEU A 133 11.15 16.69 0.25
CA LEU A 133 10.67 15.57 -0.57
C LEU A 133 11.81 14.58 -0.90
N PHE A 134 12.98 15.07 -1.29
CA PHE A 134 14.12 14.22 -1.63
C PHE A 134 14.63 13.44 -0.41
N GLY A 135 14.68 14.09 0.77
CA GLY A 135 14.99 13.43 2.03
C GLY A 135 14.02 12.29 2.33
N ARG A 136 12.72 12.56 2.24
CA ARG A 136 11.66 11.55 2.46
C ARG A 136 11.73 10.39 1.48
N ILE A 137 11.92 10.67 0.19
CA ILE A 137 12.04 9.62 -0.84
C ILE A 137 13.23 8.68 -0.53
N ARG A 138 14.37 9.24 -0.11
CA ARG A 138 15.54 8.44 0.25
C ARG A 138 15.28 7.60 1.51
N ALA A 139 14.74 8.20 2.57
CA ALA A 139 14.39 7.48 3.80
C ALA A 139 13.40 6.33 3.56
N ASN A 140 12.35 6.56 2.75
CA ASN A 140 11.37 5.53 2.40
C ASN A 140 12.00 4.32 1.71
N ARG A 141 13.05 4.53 0.91
CA ARG A 141 13.78 3.42 0.26
C ARG A 141 14.50 2.57 1.30
N ASP A 142 15.18 3.20 2.24
CA ASP A 142 15.99 2.49 3.23
C ASP A 142 15.07 1.71 4.18
N GLU A 143 13.93 2.29 4.56
CA GLU A 143 12.86 1.63 5.30
C GLU A 143 12.28 0.42 4.53
N TYR A 144 11.95 0.60 3.25
CA TYR A 144 11.46 -0.52 2.43
C TYR A 144 12.49 -1.65 2.31
N LEU A 145 13.78 -1.31 2.15
CA LEU A 145 14.84 -2.32 2.05
C LEU A 145 15.03 -3.08 3.36
N SER A 146 14.92 -2.41 4.52
CA SER A 146 15.00 -3.08 5.82
C SER A 146 13.81 -4.00 6.06
N GLU A 147 12.60 -3.58 5.67
CA GLU A 147 11.40 -4.43 5.72
C GLU A 147 11.57 -5.71 4.88
N VAL A 148 12.09 -5.58 3.66
CA VAL A 148 12.35 -6.73 2.77
C VAL A 148 13.40 -7.67 3.36
N GLN A 149 14.48 -7.13 3.93
CA GLN A 149 15.52 -7.93 4.60
C GLN A 149 14.97 -8.68 5.82
N ALA A 150 14.18 -8.01 6.67
CA ALA A 150 13.56 -8.63 7.83
C ALA A 150 12.64 -9.80 7.45
N ARG A 151 11.83 -9.65 6.39
CA ARG A 151 10.98 -10.74 5.86
C ARG A 151 11.81 -11.94 5.39
N LYS A 152 12.95 -11.69 4.74
CA LYS A 152 13.86 -12.73 4.28
C LYS A 152 14.46 -13.48 5.48
N LEU A 153 14.98 -12.77 6.47
CA LEU A 153 15.57 -13.34 7.67
C LEU A 153 14.54 -14.17 8.46
N ALA A 154 13.32 -13.66 8.63
CA ALA A 154 12.25 -14.40 9.32
C ALA A 154 11.88 -15.71 8.61
N ARG A 155 11.90 -15.72 7.26
CA ARG A 155 11.67 -16.95 6.48
C ARG A 155 12.80 -17.96 6.69
N GLU A 156 14.05 -17.49 6.66
CA GLU A 156 15.23 -18.33 6.90
C GLU A 156 15.22 -18.92 8.33
N GLN A 157 14.87 -18.11 9.33
CA GLN A 157 14.72 -18.55 10.73
C GLN A 157 13.66 -19.65 10.86
N ARG A 158 12.46 -19.46 10.30
CA ARG A 158 11.41 -20.50 10.34
C ARG A 158 11.86 -21.81 9.69
N GLN A 159 12.63 -21.73 8.60
CA GLN A 159 13.18 -22.91 7.94
C GLN A 159 14.24 -23.62 8.81
N GLN A 160 15.10 -22.85 9.49
CA GLN A 160 16.08 -23.38 10.42
C GLN A 160 15.41 -24.04 11.63
N GLU A 161 14.46 -23.36 12.27
CA GLU A 161 13.68 -23.89 13.39
C GLU A 161 12.96 -25.18 13.01
N SER A 162 12.30 -25.21 11.85
CA SER A 162 11.64 -26.42 11.34
C SER A 162 12.63 -27.57 11.11
N SER A 163 13.82 -27.27 10.57
CA SER A 163 14.87 -28.27 10.33
C SER A 163 15.48 -28.78 11.64
N GLN A 164 15.72 -27.89 12.60
CA GLN A 164 16.20 -28.23 13.94
C GLN A 164 15.19 -29.08 14.70
N ALA A 165 13.89 -28.72 14.65
CA ALA A 165 12.82 -29.49 15.27
C ALA A 165 12.74 -30.91 14.70
N LYS A 166 12.87 -31.06 13.37
CA LYS A 166 12.96 -32.39 12.72
C LYS A 166 14.18 -33.18 13.19
N ALA A 167 15.37 -32.57 13.18
CA ALA A 167 16.59 -33.23 13.61
C ALA A 167 16.55 -33.62 15.10
N TRP A 168 15.92 -32.79 15.94
CA TRP A 168 15.69 -33.08 17.35
C TRP A 168 14.73 -34.25 17.54
N ALA A 169 13.59 -34.27 16.83
CA ALA A 169 12.65 -35.39 16.83
C ALA A 169 13.32 -36.71 16.40
N GLU A 170 14.11 -36.69 15.32
CA GLU A 170 14.89 -37.85 14.85
C GLU A 170 15.93 -38.32 15.87
N SER A 171 16.52 -37.39 16.64
CA SER A 171 17.44 -37.73 17.73
C SER A 171 16.72 -38.44 18.88
N ILE A 172 15.56 -37.92 19.29
CA ILE A 172 14.72 -38.54 20.31
C ILE A 172 14.28 -39.93 19.86
N ASP A 173 13.81 -40.07 18.62
CA ASP A 173 13.38 -41.36 18.09
C ASP A 173 14.51 -42.41 18.08
N ARG A 174 15.75 -41.98 17.79
CA ARG A 174 16.94 -42.84 17.89
C ARG A 174 17.24 -43.25 19.33
N GLU A 175 17.16 -42.32 20.27
CA GLU A 175 17.40 -42.60 21.68
C GLU A 175 16.32 -43.52 22.27
N VAL A 176 15.05 -43.28 21.95
CA VAL A 176 13.94 -44.13 22.37
C VAL A 176 14.07 -45.53 21.77
N ALA A 177 14.47 -45.66 20.50
CA ALA A 177 14.69 -46.96 19.86
C ALA A 177 15.77 -47.81 20.54
N SER A 178 16.84 -47.17 21.03
CA SER A 178 17.97 -47.88 21.63
C SER A 178 17.67 -48.35 23.05
N ARG A 179 16.86 -47.58 23.80
CA ARG A 179 16.47 -47.92 25.18
C ARG A 179 15.26 -48.84 25.27
N TYR A 180 14.33 -48.74 24.33
CA TYR A 180 13.04 -49.44 24.38
C TYR A 180 12.77 -50.19 23.07
N SER A 181 12.41 -51.48 23.16
CA SER A 181 11.94 -52.28 22.03
C SER A 181 10.46 -52.00 21.78
N ILE A 182 10.16 -50.87 21.14
CA ILE A 182 8.78 -50.47 20.80
C ILE A 182 8.39 -51.10 19.45
N PRO A 183 7.35 -51.94 19.40
CA PRO A 183 6.86 -52.48 18.12
C PRO A 183 6.45 -51.36 17.16
N TRP A 184 6.78 -51.51 15.87
CA TRP A 184 6.53 -50.48 14.85
C TRP A 184 5.06 -50.03 14.76
N ARG A 185 4.11 -50.92 15.07
CA ARG A 185 2.66 -50.62 15.08
C ARG A 185 2.30 -49.54 16.11
N ILE A 186 2.97 -49.51 17.25
CA ILE A 186 2.77 -48.48 18.29
C ILE A 186 3.38 -47.15 17.83
N ARG A 187 4.54 -47.18 17.14
CA ARG A 187 5.15 -45.98 16.54
C ARG A 187 4.30 -45.35 15.44
N ALA A 188 3.69 -46.17 14.60
CA ALA A 188 2.85 -45.71 13.49
C ALA A 188 1.60 -44.96 13.99
N LEU A 189 1.03 -45.37 15.14
CA LEU A 189 -0.13 -44.69 15.75
C LEU A 189 0.19 -43.28 16.28
N ALA A 190 1.43 -43.00 16.69
CA ALA A 190 1.83 -41.68 17.16
C ALA A 190 2.06 -40.66 16.02
N LEU A 191 2.34 -41.14 14.80
CA LEU A 191 2.56 -40.31 13.61
C LEU A 191 1.25 -39.89 12.92
N SER A 192 0.15 -40.61 13.15
CA SER A 192 -1.16 -40.28 12.57
C SER A 192 -1.87 -39.10 13.27
N ASP A 193 -1.45 -38.73 14.48
CA ASP A 193 -2.05 -37.63 15.26
C ASP A 193 -1.35 -36.28 15.03
N SER A 194 -0.23 -36.23 14.29
CA SER A 194 0.38 -34.96 13.89
C SER A 194 -0.41 -34.37 12.73
N CYS A 195 -1.39 -33.55 13.07
CA CYS A 195 -2.16 -32.70 12.17
C CYS A 195 -1.27 -32.14 11.06
N SER A 196 -1.43 -32.71 9.87
CA SER A 196 -0.62 -32.41 8.68
C SER A 196 -1.27 -31.27 7.91
N ASP A 197 -1.60 -30.18 8.59
CA ASP A 197 -1.97 -28.95 7.91
C ASP A 197 -0.82 -27.96 8.06
N PRO A 198 0.09 -27.87 7.08
CA PRO A 198 0.89 -26.66 6.96
C PRO A 198 -0.12 -25.52 6.79
N CYS A 199 -0.21 -24.66 7.81
CA CYS A 199 -0.92 -23.39 7.69
C CYS A 199 -0.54 -22.76 6.34
N PRO A 200 -1.50 -22.55 5.42
CA PRO A 200 -1.20 -21.78 4.24
C PRO A 200 -0.78 -20.40 4.75
N ASP A 201 0.31 -19.87 4.18
CA ASP A 201 0.76 -18.50 4.41
C ASP A 201 -0.43 -17.52 4.49
N PRO A 202 -0.31 -16.39 5.21
CA PRO A 202 -1.33 -15.34 5.21
C PRO A 202 -1.36 -14.65 3.84
N CYS A 203 -2.02 -15.30 2.89
CA CYS A 203 -2.35 -14.78 1.59
C CYS A 203 -3.86 -14.50 1.59
N SER A 204 -4.17 -13.20 1.63
CA SER A 204 -5.45 -12.53 1.38
C SER A 204 -6.48 -12.50 2.51
N ASP A 205 -6.71 -11.29 3.04
CA ASP A 205 -7.82 -10.87 3.90
C ASP A 205 -9.20 -10.94 3.20
N PHE A 206 -9.49 -12.02 2.48
CA PHE A 206 -10.78 -12.21 1.80
C PHE A 206 -11.21 -13.68 1.79
N CYS A 207 -11.21 -14.31 2.96
CA CYS A 207 -12.04 -15.49 3.22
C CYS A 207 -13.15 -15.09 4.19
N SER A 208 -14.25 -14.61 3.63
CA SER A 208 -15.55 -14.69 4.30
C SER A 208 -16.10 -16.06 3.97
N ASP A 209 -15.92 -17.05 4.85
CA ASP A 209 -16.96 -18.04 5.19
C ASP A 209 -16.43 -19.08 6.21
N PRO A 210 -17.24 -19.45 7.22
CA PRO A 210 -16.83 -20.31 8.31
C PRO A 210 -17.09 -21.80 8.02
N CYS A 211 -16.10 -22.62 8.36
CA CYS A 211 -16.20 -24.00 8.84
C CYS A 211 -17.46 -24.82 8.48
N SER A 212 -17.29 -25.83 7.64
CA SER A 212 -18.11 -27.05 7.65
C SER A 212 -17.23 -28.28 7.50
N CYS A 213 -16.72 -28.76 8.64
CA CYS A 213 -16.34 -30.16 8.82
C CYS A 213 -17.63 -30.97 8.96
N SER A 214 -17.84 -31.97 8.11
CA SER A 214 -18.74 -33.07 8.40
C SER A 214 -18.26 -34.31 7.67
N ASP A 215 -17.80 -35.25 8.50
CA ASP A 215 -17.77 -36.69 8.35
C ASP A 215 -18.68 -37.26 7.25
N SER A 216 -18.15 -38.17 6.41
CA SER A 216 -18.57 -39.58 6.35
C SER A 216 -17.93 -40.29 5.14
N CYS A 217 -16.89 -41.08 5.42
CA CYS A 217 -16.61 -42.29 4.65
C CYS A 217 -17.61 -43.34 5.11
N SER A 218 -18.38 -43.91 4.19
CA SER A 218 -19.18 -45.11 4.42
C SER A 218 -19.08 -46.02 3.19
N ASP A 219 -18.29 -47.07 3.39
CA ASP A 219 -18.51 -48.47 3.01
C ASP A 219 -19.07 -48.78 1.61
N SER A 220 -18.19 -49.39 0.83
CA SER A 220 -18.52 -50.34 -0.22
C SER A 220 -19.09 -51.62 0.38
N ASP A 221 -20.16 -52.16 -0.22
CA ASP A 221 -20.52 -53.57 -0.15
C ASP A 221 -21.01 -54.05 -1.54
N PRO A 222 -20.97 -55.37 -1.81
CA PRO A 222 -20.77 -55.93 -3.15
C PRO A 222 -22.06 -56.44 -3.82
N ASP A 223 -21.97 -56.63 -5.14
CA ASP A 223 -22.68 -57.66 -5.93
C ASP A 223 -21.84 -58.04 -7.16
#